data_AF-A0A2N7S5W6-F1
#
_entry.id   AF-A0A2N7S5W6-F1
#
_cell.length_a   1.000
_cell.length_b   1.000
_cell.length_c   1.000
_cell.angle_alpha   90.00
_cell.angle_beta   90.00
_cell.angle_gamma   90.00
#
_symmetry.space_group_name_H-M   'P 1'
#
loop_
_entity.id
_entity.type
_entity.pdbx_description
1 polymer ?
#
loop_
_entity_poly.entity_id
_entity_poly.type
_entity_poly.pdbx_seq_one_letter_code
_entity_poly.pdbx_strand_id
1 'polypeptide(L)'
;MKSLFDLEFKRFITPSIIKIVYILVMILLAIGYIGLVVTSFQADALLGFLMFLIVGPLFVLIYLVMVRAGLESLIAQIRTAENTAELVRLAGGTPPADGGPRPFPGNPPAPQQPQDPTANGGNTPPANPYQK
;
A
#
# COMPACT_ATOMS: atom_id res chain seq x y z
N MET A 1 -21.58 -5.57 -2.64
CA MET A 1 -21.16 -6.99 -2.46
C MET A 1 -20.36 -7.56 -3.66
N LYS A 2 -20.32 -6.92 -4.84
CA LYS A 2 -19.60 -7.42 -6.03
C LYS A 2 -18.07 -7.21 -6.04
N SER A 3 -17.56 -6.31 -5.18
CA SER A 3 -16.16 -5.89 -5.15
C SER A 3 -15.24 -6.80 -4.30
N LEU A 4 -15.80 -7.72 -3.51
CA LEU A 4 -15.01 -8.67 -2.70
C LEU A 4 -14.44 -9.85 -3.52
N PHE A 5 -14.95 -10.06 -4.75
CA PHE A 5 -14.52 -11.11 -5.68
C PHE A 5 -13.92 -10.50 -6.97
N ASP A 6 -13.37 -9.30 -6.89
CA ASP A 6 -12.68 -8.68 -8.01
C ASP A 6 -11.24 -9.20 -8.07
N LEU A 7 -11.02 -10.28 -8.83
CA LEU A 7 -9.72 -10.91 -9.05
C LEU A 7 -8.78 -10.07 -9.93
N GLU A 8 -9.27 -8.95 -10.49
CA GLU A 8 -8.48 -8.04 -11.33
C GLU A 8 -7.63 -7.03 -10.54
N PHE A 9 -7.80 -6.92 -9.21
CA PHE A 9 -7.04 -6.01 -8.32
C PHE A 9 -6.88 -4.57 -8.82
N LYS A 10 -7.77 -4.09 -9.70
CA LYS A 10 -7.61 -2.81 -10.40
C LYS A 10 -7.84 -1.61 -9.49
N ARG A 11 -8.37 -1.82 -8.27
CA ARG A 11 -8.60 -0.80 -7.25
C ARG A 11 -8.24 -1.35 -5.87
N PHE A 12 -7.54 -0.55 -5.06
CA PHE A 12 -7.18 -0.90 -3.69
C PHE A 12 -8.42 -0.92 -2.79
N ILE A 13 -9.21 -1.99 -2.85
CA ILE A 13 -10.36 -2.24 -1.95
C ILE A 13 -9.88 -2.84 -0.60
N THR A 14 -8.61 -3.24 -0.54
CA THR A 14 -7.92 -3.78 0.63
C THR A 14 -8.15 -3.01 1.94
N PRO A 15 -8.09 -1.66 2.02
CA PRO A 15 -8.29 -0.96 3.31
C PRO A 15 -9.74 -1.01 3.81
N SER A 16 -10.73 -1.22 2.94
CA SER A 16 -12.14 -1.39 3.34
C SER A 16 -12.44 -2.80 3.87
N ILE A 17 -11.77 -3.82 3.32
CA ILE A 17 -11.99 -5.23 3.67
C ILE A 17 -11.25 -5.63 4.96
N ILE A 18 -10.18 -4.92 5.30
CA ILE A 18 -9.27 -5.27 6.40
C ILE A 18 -9.98 -5.49 7.75
N LYS A 19 -11.02 -4.70 8.04
CA LYS A 19 -11.83 -4.82 9.27
C LYS A 19 -12.61 -6.13 9.29
N ILE A 20 -13.17 -6.52 8.15
CA ILE A 20 -13.93 -7.77 8.01
C ILE A 20 -12.97 -8.95 8.17
N VAL A 21 -11.79 -8.89 7.54
CA VAL A 21 -10.76 -9.94 7.67
C VAL A 21 -10.31 -10.08 9.13
N TYR A 22 -10.07 -8.97 9.84
CA TYR A 22 -9.72 -9.03 11.26
C TYR A 22 -10.79 -9.73 12.09
N ILE A 23 -12.06 -9.39 11.89
CA ILE A 23 -13.20 -10.02 12.58
C ILE A 23 -13.29 -11.52 12.26
N LEU A 24 -13.13 -11.89 10.99
CA LEU A 24 -13.13 -13.30 10.57
C LEU A 24 -11.98 -14.08 11.24
N VAL A 25 -10.77 -13.52 11.26
CA VAL A 25 -9.62 -14.13 11.93
C VAL A 25 -9.89 -14.30 13.42
N MET A 26 -10.44 -13.29 14.11
CA MET A 26 -10.79 -13.40 15.52
C MET A 26 -11.80 -14.53 15.78
N ILE A 27 -12.85 -14.65 14.94
CA ILE A 27 -13.86 -15.71 15.08
C ILE A 27 -13.24 -17.09 14.84
N LEU A 28 -12.47 -17.25 13.76
CA LEU A 28 -11.78 -18.52 13.47
C LEU A 28 -10.83 -18.91 14.60
N LEU A 29 -10.10 -17.95 15.15
CA LEU A 29 -9.17 -18.18 16.24
C LEU A 29 -9.91 -18.60 17.52
N ALA A 30 -11.04 -17.97 17.83
CA ALA A 30 -11.87 -18.34 18.99
C ALA A 30 -12.42 -19.77 18.85
N ILE A 31 -12.94 -20.13 17.67
CA ILE A 31 -13.45 -21.48 17.39
C ILE A 31 -12.30 -22.50 17.44
N GLY A 32 -11.17 -22.19 16.79
CA GLY A 32 -9.98 -23.05 16.77
C GLY A 32 -9.40 -23.26 18.17
N TYR A 33 -9.43 -22.21 19.01
CA TYR A 33 -9.00 -22.29 20.40
C TYR A 33 -9.88 -23.25 21.22
N ILE A 34 -11.21 -23.11 21.12
CA ILE A 34 -12.14 -24.03 21.79
C ILE A 34 -11.89 -25.47 21.33
N GLY A 35 -11.72 -25.68 20.02
CA GLY A 35 -11.39 -26.99 19.45
C GLY A 35 -10.12 -27.59 20.05
N LEU A 36 -9.03 -26.80 20.10
CA LEU A 36 -7.75 -27.21 20.71
C LEU A 36 -7.87 -27.54 22.20
N VAL A 37 -8.66 -26.79 22.95
CA VAL A 37 -8.90 -27.06 24.37
C VAL A 37 -9.63 -28.39 24.53
N VAL A 38 -10.70 -28.63 23.76
CA VAL A 38 -11.47 -29.88 23.81
C VAL A 38 -10.58 -31.07 23.46
N THR A 39 -9.80 -31.01 22.38
CA THR A 39 -8.89 -32.11 22.01
C THR A 39 -7.80 -32.34 23.06
N SER A 40 -7.34 -31.28 23.72
CA SER A 40 -6.36 -31.37 24.81
C SER A 40 -6.91 -32.12 26.02
N PHE A 41 -8.16 -31.83 26.42
CA PHE A 41 -8.82 -32.54 27.53
C PHE A 41 -9.10 -34.02 27.23
N GLN A 42 -9.31 -34.37 25.95
CA GLN A 42 -9.49 -35.75 25.53
C GLN A 42 -8.19 -36.56 25.62
N ALA A 43 -7.04 -35.90 25.50
CA ALA A 43 -5.74 -36.53 25.61
C ALA A 43 -5.31 -36.70 27.08
N ASP A 44 -5.34 -35.62 27.86
CA ASP A 44 -4.98 -35.62 29.28
C ASP A 44 -5.58 -34.41 30.01
N ALA A 45 -6.04 -34.62 31.24
CA ALA A 45 -6.69 -33.56 32.02
C ALA A 45 -5.73 -32.42 32.41
N LEU A 46 -4.49 -32.74 32.78
CA LEU A 46 -3.46 -31.74 33.13
C LEU A 46 -3.07 -30.93 31.89
N LEU A 47 -2.92 -31.59 30.74
CA LEU A 47 -2.65 -30.93 29.46
C LEU A 47 -3.81 -30.00 29.05
N GLY A 48 -5.06 -30.46 29.20
CA GLY A 48 -6.26 -29.65 28.98
C GLY A 48 -6.28 -28.37 29.82
N PHE A 49 -6.00 -28.48 31.13
CA PHE A 49 -5.90 -27.31 32.01
C PHE A 49 -4.75 -26.37 31.64
N LEU A 50 -3.59 -26.90 31.28
CA LEU A 50 -2.44 -26.09 30.87
C LEU A 50 -2.71 -25.31 29.57
N MET A 51 -3.36 -25.96 28.60
CA MET A 51 -3.80 -25.32 27.36
C MET A 51 -4.87 -24.27 27.59
N PHE A 52 -5.84 -24.53 28.47
CA PHE A 52 -6.92 -23.59 28.74
C PHE A 52 -6.46 -22.34 29.51
N LEU A 53 -5.56 -22.50 30.49
CA LEU A 53 -5.23 -21.41 31.41
C LEU A 53 -4.03 -20.58 30.95
N ILE A 54 -3.02 -21.22 30.36
CA ILE A 54 -1.73 -20.57 30.08
C ILE A 54 -1.47 -20.51 28.59
N VAL A 55 -1.33 -21.67 27.94
CA VAL A 55 -0.79 -21.72 26.57
C VAL A 55 -1.77 -21.15 25.57
N GLY A 56 -3.05 -21.47 25.70
CA GLY A 56 -4.12 -20.99 24.84
C GLY A 56 -4.29 -19.48 24.82
N PRO A 57 -4.55 -18.83 25.98
CA PRO A 57 -4.66 -17.38 26.06
C PRO A 57 -3.39 -16.66 25.58
N LEU A 58 -2.21 -17.19 25.92
CA LEU A 58 -0.93 -16.62 25.49
C LEU A 58 -0.77 -16.72 23.96
N PHE A 59 -1.06 -17.88 23.39
CA PHE A 59 -1.01 -18.11 21.94
C PHE A 59 -1.99 -17.20 21.20
N VAL A 60 -3.24 -17.12 21.67
CA VAL A 60 -4.28 -16.27 21.08
C VAL A 60 -3.86 -14.80 21.12
N LEU A 61 -3.34 -14.33 22.25
CA LEU A 61 -2.90 -12.94 22.41
C LEU A 61 -1.75 -12.60 21.46
N ILE A 62 -0.70 -13.43 21.42
CA ILE A 62 0.45 -13.22 20.53
C ILE A 62 0.00 -13.22 19.06
N TYR A 63 -0.85 -14.17 18.68
CA TYR A 63 -1.35 -14.28 17.32
C TYR A 63 -2.18 -13.05 16.92
N LEU A 64 -3.08 -12.56 17.78
CA LEU A 64 -3.86 -11.36 17.51
C LEU A 64 -2.98 -10.10 17.39
N VAL A 65 -1.93 -9.99 18.20
CA VAL A 65 -0.96 -8.89 18.10
C VAL A 65 -0.24 -8.93 16.76
N MET A 66 0.22 -10.11 16.31
CA MET A 66 0.85 -10.25 14.99
C MET A 66 -0.09 -9.90 13.85
N VAL A 67 -1.34 -10.40 13.90
CA VAL A 67 -2.35 -10.04 12.90
C VAL A 67 -2.57 -8.54 12.88
N ARG A 68 -2.74 -7.90 14.04
CA ARG A 68 -2.91 -6.45 14.14
C ARG A 68 -1.73 -5.69 13.51
N ALA A 69 -0.50 -6.05 13.87
CA ALA A 69 0.70 -5.42 13.31
C ALA A 69 0.78 -5.60 11.78
N GLY A 70 0.44 -6.80 11.28
CA GLY A 70 0.40 -7.07 9.84
C GLY A 70 -0.67 -6.25 9.10
N LEU A 71 -1.87 -6.13 9.67
CA LEU A 71 -2.94 -5.31 9.11
C LEU A 71 -2.59 -3.82 9.14
N GLU A 72 -2.01 -3.32 10.23
CA GLU A 72 -1.53 -1.94 10.36
C GLU A 72 -0.45 -1.64 9.31
N SER A 73 0.51 -2.56 9.10
CA SER A 73 1.53 -2.44 8.05
C SER A 73 0.93 -2.39 6.64
N LEU A 74 -0.05 -3.24 6.34
CA LEU A 74 -0.71 -3.27 5.04
C LEU A 74 -1.47 -1.96 4.75
N ILE A 75 -2.21 -1.45 5.74
CA ILE A 75 -2.93 -0.17 5.63
C ILE A 75 -1.93 0.98 5.43
N ALA A 76 -0.80 0.97 6.15
CA ALA A 76 0.22 2.00 6.02
C ALA A 76 0.77 2.07 4.60
N GLN A 77 1.10 0.92 3.99
CA GLN A 77 1.60 0.85 2.62
C GLN A 77 0.60 1.41 1.60
N ILE A 78 -0.68 1.07 1.73
CA ILE A 78 -1.74 1.57 0.84
C ILE A 78 -1.90 3.09 0.99
N ARG A 79 -1.95 3.59 2.23
CA ARG A 79 -2.04 5.03 2.48
C ARG A 79 -0.84 5.80 1.95
N THR A 80 0.36 5.22 2.03
CA THR A 80 1.55 5.82 1.41
C THR A 80 1.39 5.92 -0.11
N ALA A 81 0.91 4.87 -0.77
CA ALA A 81 0.68 4.89 -2.22
C ALA A 81 -0.38 5.93 -2.63
N GLU A 82 -1.49 6.02 -1.89
CA GLU A 82 -2.54 7.02 -2.11
C GLU A 82 -2.00 8.46 -1.93
N ASN A 83 -1.26 8.71 -0.85
CA ASN A 83 -0.67 10.01 -0.58
C ASN A 83 0.35 10.42 -1.67
N THR A 84 1.18 9.49 -2.15
CA THR A 84 2.11 9.78 -3.26
C THR A 84 1.37 10.09 -4.56
N ALA A 85 0.30 9.35 -4.88
CA ALA A 85 -0.53 9.64 -6.06
C ALA A 85 -1.18 11.02 -5.96
N GLU A 86 -1.66 11.41 -4.78
CA GLU A 86 -2.23 12.74 -4.53
C GLU A 86 -1.19 13.85 -4.69
N LEU A 87 0.04 13.67 -4.18
CA LEU A 87 1.13 14.63 -4.36
C LEU A 87 1.46 14.87 -5.85
N VAL A 88 1.47 13.82 -6.68
CA VAL A 88 1.68 13.95 -8.13
C VAL A 88 0.55 14.73 -8.80
N ARG A 89 -0.70 14.47 -8.39
CA ARG A 89 -1.87 15.19 -8.90
C ARG A 89 -1.81 16.68 -8.54
N LEU A 90 -1.40 17.01 -7.31
CA LEU A 90 -1.21 18.39 -6.88
C LEU A 90 -0.05 19.08 -7.62
N ALA A 91 0.99 18.35 -7.98
CA ALA A 91 2.11 18.84 -8.80
C ALA A 91 1.77 19.01 -10.30
N GLY A 92 0.51 18.77 -10.71
CA GLY A 92 0.07 18.91 -12.11
C GLY A 92 0.39 17.71 -13.01
N GLY A 93 0.91 16.61 -12.45
CA GLY A 93 1.11 15.35 -13.16
C GLY A 93 -0.14 14.47 -13.15
N THR A 94 -0.25 13.55 -14.12
CA THR A 94 -1.27 12.50 -14.10
C THR A 94 -0.75 11.29 -13.31
N PRO A 95 -1.43 10.85 -12.23
CA PRO A 95 -0.98 9.72 -11.45
C PRO A 95 -1.01 8.42 -12.28
N PRO A 96 -0.07 7.48 -12.04
CA PRO A 96 0.06 6.24 -12.83
C PRO A 96 -1.19 5.35 -12.86
N ALA A 97 -2.08 5.49 -11.86
CA ALA A 97 -3.27 4.66 -11.70
C ALA A 97 -4.40 4.98 -12.72
N ASP A 98 -4.37 6.12 -13.41
CA ASP A 98 -5.47 6.55 -14.27
C ASP A 98 -5.46 5.92 -15.68
N GLY A 99 -4.44 5.14 -16.05
CA GLY A 99 -4.42 4.32 -17.28
C GLY A 99 -4.60 5.09 -18.61
N GLY A 100 -4.57 6.42 -18.61
CA GLY A 100 -4.77 7.25 -19.79
C GLY A 100 -3.56 7.23 -20.75
N PRO A 101 -3.76 7.59 -22.03
CA PRO A 101 -2.67 7.72 -22.99
C PRO A 101 -1.67 8.76 -22.46
N ARG A 102 -0.42 8.33 -22.25
CA ARG A 102 0.64 9.19 -21.69
C ARG A 102 1.09 10.18 -22.78
N PRO A 103 0.97 11.50 -22.59
CA PRO A 103 1.91 12.40 -23.23
C PRO A 103 3.25 12.14 -22.56
N PHE A 104 4.28 11.80 -23.35
CA PHE A 104 5.65 11.83 -22.85
C PHE A 104 5.87 13.21 -22.20
N PRO A 105 6.53 13.31 -21.03
CA PRO A 105 6.92 14.60 -20.50
C PRO A 105 7.72 15.32 -21.59
N GLY A 106 7.15 16.39 -22.15
CA GLY A 106 7.96 17.33 -22.92
C GLY A 106 9.09 17.80 -22.02
N ASN A 107 10.29 17.94 -22.59
CA ASN A 107 11.45 18.44 -21.86
C ASN A 107 11.03 19.59 -20.92
N PRO A 108 11.48 19.60 -19.66
CA PRO A 108 11.19 20.71 -18.77
C PRO A 108 11.60 22.02 -19.46
N PRO A 109 10.84 23.12 -19.27
CA PRO A 109 11.20 24.41 -19.84
C PRO A 109 12.65 24.70 -19.50
N ALA A 110 13.47 24.95 -20.52
CA ALA A 110 14.87 25.30 -20.32
C ALA A 110 14.95 26.45 -19.30
N PRO A 111 15.91 26.44 -18.36
CA PRO A 111 16.12 27.56 -17.46
C PRO A 111 16.17 28.83 -18.29
N GLN A 112 15.30 29.79 -17.99
CA GLN A 112 15.30 31.09 -18.66
C GLN A 112 16.65 31.72 -18.37
N GLN A 113 17.55 31.71 -19.36
CA GLN A 113 18.80 32.46 -19.28
C GLN A 113 18.41 33.93 -19.03
N PRO A 114 19.11 34.63 -18.12
CA PRO A 114 18.85 36.04 -17.88
C PRO A 114 18.82 36.79 -19.21
N GLN A 115 17.69 37.43 -19.51
CA GLN A 115 17.56 38.24 -20.72
C GLN A 115 18.53 39.41 -20.60
N ASP A 116 19.56 39.41 -21.44
CA ASP A 116 20.42 40.57 -21.64
C ASP A 116 19.57 41.71 -22.25
N PRO A 117 19.41 42.86 -21.57
CA PRO A 117 18.56 43.96 -22.03
C PRO A 117 19.02 44.60 -23.35
N THR A 118 20.18 44.22 -23.90
CA THR A 118 20.77 44.86 -25.07
C THR A 118 20.47 44.18 -26.41
N ALA A 119 19.78 43.03 -26.43
CA ALA A 119 19.55 42.26 -27.65
C ALA A 119 18.31 42.72 -28.47
N ASN A 120 18.19 44.03 -28.73
CA ASN A 120 17.33 44.51 -29.81
C ASN A 120 18.20 44.79 -31.05
N GLY A 121 18.54 43.73 -31.77
CA GLY A 121 19.37 43.79 -32.97
C GLY A 121 19.51 42.39 -33.57
N GLY A 122 19.03 42.23 -34.80
CA GLY A 122 18.91 40.93 -35.46
C GLY A 122 20.21 40.13 -35.46
N ASN A 123 20.14 38.86 -35.04
CA ASN A 123 21.25 37.93 -35.11
C ASN A 123 20.84 36.71 -35.91
N THR A 124 21.37 36.61 -37.13
CA THR A 124 21.58 35.30 -37.75
C THR A 124 22.65 34.56 -36.91
N PRO A 125 22.48 33.26 -36.63
CA PRO A 125 23.49 32.50 -35.90
C PRO A 125 24.83 32.54 -36.67
N PRO A 126 25.98 32.73 -35.98
CA PRO A 126 27.28 32.70 -36.63
C PRO A 126 27.54 31.31 -37.23
N ALA A 127 28.07 31.30 -38.46
CA ALA A 127 28.38 30.07 -39.20
C ALA A 127 29.39 29.21 -38.43
N ASN A 128 29.07 27.91 -38.28
CA ASN A 128 29.86 26.94 -37.53
C ASN A 128 31.16 26.58 -38.30
N PRO A 129 32.36 26.92 -37.79
CA PRO A 129 33.64 26.67 -38.49
C PRO A 129 34.06 25.19 -38.58
N TYR A 130 33.32 24.28 -37.93
CA TYR A 130 33.72 22.88 -37.76
C TYR A 130 32.97 21.91 -38.70
N GLN A 131 32.20 22.42 -39.66
CA GLN A 131 31.67 21.58 -40.74
C GLN A 131 32.73 21.44 -41.84
N LYS A 132 33.57 20.41 -41.72
CA LYS A 132 34.33 19.83 -42.84
C LYS A 132 33.93 18.38 -43.02
#